data_AF-A0A2D6A597-F1
#
_entry.id   AF-A0A2D6A597-F1
#
_cell.length_a   1.000
_cell.length_b   1.000
_cell.length_c   1.000
_cell.angle_alpha   90.00
_cell.angle_beta   90.00
_cell.angle_gamma   90.00
#
_symmetry.space_group_name_H-M   'P 1'
#
loop_
_entity.id
_entity.type
_entity.pdbx_description
1 polymer ?
#
loop_
_entity_poly.entity_id
_entity_poly.type
_entity_poly.pdbx_seq_one_letter_code
_entity_poly.pdbx_strand_id
1 'polypeptide(L)'
;MIRSRCWRGATPLTFLLAAGVSAPAQDTEKSPLERFQALDPAEQSAIVRGISKRLMLDPDPVMQRILSLQRGFKSYPLAKPATYHKAAKWAKGVAPKRTLVKVGEERHAVVRSAIRAVPFVPELNVAIRYDWTSGEIQRRAEPLSDLEVFENLLNGFAPGSDETLARMLEILDKRRSHAKVAAWAAHLYADLDARVYDNITIYEAWYAGKIMDIPDVDAVPFAIKIIGTRSYRSPIPAGRRRTRLYQKIRNQVFEYRKYRTLREAAAAAFVSPDPELDAPYQPLIQRFHWLYQEHDEDPLAVASYLAGLDDRDEFLRWTDKNVRQSRKEYDKQKRRRDALIGLQQKVRRMALRAVAE
;
A
#
# COMPACT_ATOMS: atom_id res chain seq x y z
N MET A 1 29.08 -46.77 -16.16
CA MET A 1 29.42 -46.39 -17.54
C MET A 1 28.36 -45.43 -18.07
N ILE A 2 28.56 -44.12 -17.92
CA ILE A 2 27.72 -43.10 -18.56
C ILE A 2 28.65 -41.99 -19.08
N ARG A 3 28.48 -41.66 -20.35
CA ARG A 3 29.40 -40.90 -21.21
C ARG A 3 29.41 -39.41 -20.90
N SER A 4 30.62 -38.87 -20.79
CA SER A 4 31.00 -37.46 -20.84
C SER A 4 30.78 -36.87 -22.24
N ARG A 5 30.15 -35.70 -22.32
CA ARG A 5 30.12 -34.85 -23.53
C ARG A 5 30.98 -33.60 -23.30
N CYS A 6 32.07 -33.51 -24.06
CA CYS A 6 32.90 -32.32 -24.18
C CYS A 6 32.21 -31.29 -25.09
N TRP A 7 32.19 -30.03 -24.68
CA TRP A 7 31.93 -28.88 -25.56
C TRP A 7 33.26 -28.17 -25.85
N ARG A 8 33.57 -27.96 -27.13
CA ARG A 8 34.69 -27.16 -27.65
C ARG A 8 34.15 -25.87 -28.26
N GLY A 9 34.93 -24.80 -28.17
CA GLY A 9 34.96 -23.71 -29.16
C GLY A 9 34.57 -22.34 -28.64
N ALA A 10 35.52 -21.58 -28.12
CA ALA A 10 35.41 -20.13 -27.96
C ALA A 10 36.37 -19.45 -28.95
N THR A 11 35.82 -18.64 -29.84
CA THR A 11 36.52 -17.73 -30.75
C THR A 11 36.76 -16.39 -30.03
N PRO A 12 37.93 -15.73 -30.18
CA PRO A 12 38.14 -14.41 -29.61
C PRO A 12 37.49 -13.34 -30.50
N LEU A 13 36.70 -12.46 -29.89
CA LEU A 13 36.17 -11.24 -30.51
C LEU A 13 37.20 -10.12 -30.42
N THR A 14 37.61 -9.59 -31.56
CA THR A 14 38.47 -8.41 -31.72
C THR A 14 37.70 -7.15 -31.29
N PHE A 15 38.22 -6.43 -30.29
CA PHE A 15 37.70 -5.12 -29.89
C PHE A 15 38.27 -4.02 -30.81
N LEU A 16 37.38 -3.34 -31.53
CA LEU A 16 37.66 -2.09 -32.25
C LEU A 16 37.47 -0.91 -31.30
N LEU A 17 38.56 -0.16 -31.04
CA LEU A 17 38.56 1.12 -30.33
C LEU A 17 37.95 2.21 -31.22
N ALA A 18 36.72 2.62 -30.94
CA ALA A 18 36.11 3.82 -31.52
C ALA A 18 36.46 5.04 -30.66
N ALA A 19 37.05 6.06 -31.28
CA ALA A 19 37.36 7.33 -30.67
C ALA A 19 36.08 8.05 -30.22
N GLY A 20 36.02 8.42 -28.94
CA GLY A 20 34.88 9.08 -28.31
C GLY A 20 34.72 10.52 -28.77
N VAL A 21 33.57 10.83 -29.35
CA VAL A 21 33.05 12.19 -29.48
C VAL A 21 32.47 12.58 -28.12
N SER A 22 33.11 13.53 -27.43
CA SER A 22 32.58 14.09 -26.19
C SER A 22 31.26 14.81 -26.48
N ALA A 23 30.16 14.26 -25.95
CA ALA A 23 28.87 14.92 -25.96
C ALA A 23 28.94 16.24 -25.15
N PRO A 24 28.26 17.31 -25.60
CA PRO A 24 28.20 18.56 -24.84
C PRO A 24 27.54 18.30 -23.47
N ALA A 25 28.09 18.91 -22.43
CA ALA A 25 27.56 18.85 -21.08
C ALA A 25 26.09 19.31 -21.09
N GLN A 26 25.18 18.37 -20.85
CA GLN A 26 23.78 18.69 -20.60
C GLN A 26 23.73 19.48 -19.28
N ASP A 27 23.37 20.75 -19.38
CA ASP A 27 23.02 21.57 -18.22
C ASP A 27 21.93 20.83 -17.46
N THR A 28 22.24 20.34 -16.27
CA THR A 28 21.33 19.49 -15.49
C THR A 28 20.29 20.40 -14.87
N GLU A 29 19.25 20.72 -15.65
CA GLU A 29 18.12 21.52 -15.19
C GLU A 29 17.60 20.92 -13.87
N LYS A 30 17.69 21.70 -12.78
CA LYS A 30 17.22 21.28 -11.46
C LYS A 30 15.76 20.82 -11.57
N SER A 31 15.49 19.65 -11.02
CA SER A 31 14.13 19.12 -10.96
C SER A 31 13.21 20.14 -10.24
N PRO A 32 11.91 20.17 -10.57
CA PRO A 32 10.96 21.07 -9.89
C PRO A 32 10.97 20.92 -8.36
N LEU A 33 11.24 19.72 -7.85
CA LEU A 33 11.36 19.44 -6.43
C LEU A 33 12.62 20.07 -5.82
N GLU A 34 13.77 19.95 -6.48
CA GLU A 34 15.02 20.60 -6.04
C GLU A 34 14.91 22.12 -6.06
N ARG A 35 14.19 22.69 -7.04
CA ARG A 35 13.87 24.13 -7.07
C ARG A 35 13.02 24.54 -5.87
N PHE A 36 11.96 23.80 -5.57
CA PHE A 36 11.13 24.06 -4.40
C PHE A 36 11.91 23.95 -3.08
N GLN A 37 12.73 22.91 -2.94
CA GLN A 37 13.57 22.68 -1.76
C GLN A 37 14.61 23.80 -1.53
N ALA A 38 15.04 24.48 -2.60
CA ALA A 38 16.00 25.59 -2.51
C ALA A 38 15.36 26.91 -2.05
N LEU A 39 14.04 27.02 -2.06
CA LEU A 39 13.32 28.20 -1.55
C LEU A 39 13.39 28.27 -0.02
N ASP A 40 13.22 29.46 0.54
CA ASP A 40 13.13 29.58 1.99
C ASP A 40 11.82 28.95 2.53
N PRO A 41 11.77 28.52 3.80
CA PRO A 41 10.57 27.86 4.34
C PRO A 41 9.29 28.71 4.29
N ALA A 42 9.38 30.05 4.33
CA ALA A 42 8.20 30.91 4.25
C ALA A 42 7.64 30.96 2.82
N GLU A 43 8.51 31.01 1.81
CA GLU A 43 8.16 30.90 0.39
C GLU A 43 7.53 29.54 0.06
N GLN A 44 8.13 28.44 0.53
CA GLN A 44 7.58 27.09 0.39
C GLN A 44 6.14 27.01 0.91
N SER A 45 5.95 27.53 2.12
CA SER A 45 4.64 27.61 2.78
C SER A 45 3.64 28.48 2.01
N ALA A 46 4.07 29.63 1.47
CA ALA A 46 3.23 30.52 0.70
C ALA A 46 2.74 29.86 -0.60
N ILE A 47 3.64 29.18 -1.32
CA ILE A 47 3.32 28.43 -2.54
C ILE A 47 2.30 27.31 -2.26
N VAL A 48 2.59 26.45 -1.28
CA VAL A 48 1.72 25.31 -0.94
C VAL A 48 0.34 25.77 -0.51
N ARG A 49 0.25 26.79 0.35
CA ARG A 49 -1.04 27.38 0.77
C ARG A 49 -1.78 28.01 -0.41
N GLY A 50 -1.07 28.72 -1.28
CA GLY A 50 -1.65 29.37 -2.45
C GLY A 50 -2.27 28.38 -3.44
N ILE A 51 -1.54 27.33 -3.79
CA ILE A 51 -2.04 26.25 -4.67
C ILE A 51 -3.20 25.53 -4.01
N SER A 52 -3.04 25.12 -2.74
CA SER A 52 -4.07 24.37 -2.01
C SER A 52 -5.38 25.15 -1.91
N LYS A 53 -5.32 26.45 -1.57
CA LYS A 53 -6.50 27.31 -1.52
C LYS A 53 -7.21 27.42 -2.88
N ARG A 54 -6.45 27.57 -3.98
CA ARG A 54 -7.03 27.62 -5.32
C ARG A 54 -7.73 26.30 -5.68
N LEU A 55 -7.09 25.16 -5.41
CA LEU A 55 -7.67 23.84 -5.66
C LEU A 55 -8.91 23.58 -4.80
N MET A 56 -8.92 24.00 -3.54
CA MET A 56 -10.08 23.83 -2.66
C MET A 56 -11.31 24.64 -3.11
N LEU A 57 -11.10 25.73 -3.85
CA LEU A 57 -12.17 26.56 -4.41
C LEU A 57 -12.56 26.16 -5.84
N ASP A 58 -11.93 25.12 -6.39
CA ASP A 58 -12.09 24.73 -7.78
C ASP A 58 -13.41 24.00 -8.02
N PRO A 59 -14.24 24.42 -9.00
CA PRO A 59 -15.54 23.80 -9.24
C PRO A 59 -15.46 22.43 -9.94
N ASP A 60 -14.25 21.92 -10.24
CA ASP A 60 -14.07 20.60 -10.84
C ASP A 60 -14.80 19.50 -10.02
N PRO A 61 -15.71 18.71 -10.63
CA PRO A 61 -16.49 17.71 -9.91
C PRO A 61 -15.64 16.62 -9.23
N VAL A 62 -14.50 16.25 -9.81
CA VAL A 62 -13.57 15.28 -9.22
C VAL A 62 -12.93 15.86 -7.96
N MET A 63 -12.55 17.14 -8.02
CA MET A 63 -12.02 17.88 -6.87
C MET A 63 -13.07 17.97 -5.75
N GLN A 64 -14.30 18.39 -6.08
CA GLN A 64 -15.38 18.51 -5.10
C GLN A 64 -15.71 17.18 -4.42
N ARG A 65 -15.63 16.06 -5.16
CA ARG A 65 -15.80 14.72 -4.59
C ARG A 65 -14.71 14.37 -3.58
N ILE A 66 -13.44 14.67 -3.86
CA ILE A 66 -12.32 14.48 -2.92
C ILE A 66 -12.56 15.32 -1.65
N LEU A 67 -12.94 16.59 -1.81
CA LEU A 67 -13.20 17.49 -0.67
C LEU A 67 -14.40 17.03 0.17
N SER A 68 -15.44 16.48 -0.45
CA SER A 68 -16.67 16.07 0.24
C SER A 68 -16.48 14.99 1.31
N LEU A 69 -15.38 14.23 1.22
CA LEU A 69 -15.05 13.18 2.18
C LEU A 69 -14.18 13.67 3.34
N GLN A 70 -13.72 14.92 3.31
CA GLN A 70 -12.83 15.48 4.31
C GLN A 70 -13.56 15.92 5.58
N ARG A 71 -12.92 15.68 6.72
CA ARG A 71 -13.26 16.13 8.07
C ARG A 71 -12.13 16.96 8.68
N GLY A 72 -10.93 16.85 8.13
CA GLY A 72 -9.74 17.59 8.53
C GLY A 72 -8.86 16.83 9.51
N PHE A 73 -7.55 17.13 9.45
CA PHE A 73 -6.49 16.40 10.16
C PHE A 73 -6.76 16.17 11.64
N LYS A 74 -7.20 17.20 12.39
CA LYS A 74 -7.40 17.10 13.84
C LYS A 74 -8.61 16.26 14.27
N SER A 75 -9.47 15.84 13.33
CA SER A 75 -10.65 15.02 13.62
C SER A 75 -10.31 13.55 13.92
N TYR A 76 -9.08 13.11 13.63
CA TYR A 76 -8.66 11.72 13.80
C TYR A 76 -7.74 11.50 15.01
N PRO A 77 -7.83 10.32 15.67
CA PRO A 77 -6.92 9.95 16.74
C PRO A 77 -5.49 9.74 16.23
N LEU A 78 -4.51 9.93 17.12
CA LEU A 78 -3.11 9.65 16.83
C LEU A 78 -2.89 8.16 16.53
N ALA A 79 -2.08 7.91 15.51
CA ALA A 79 -1.68 6.57 15.11
C ALA A 79 -0.92 5.87 16.24
N LYS A 80 -1.34 4.64 16.54
CA LYS A 80 -0.68 3.83 17.56
C LYS A 80 0.51 3.10 16.94
N PRO A 81 1.65 2.97 17.66
CA PRO A 81 2.75 2.16 17.18
C PRO A 81 2.33 0.70 17.10
N ALA A 82 2.83 -0.01 16.08
CA ALA A 82 2.64 -1.45 15.98
C ALA A 82 3.26 -2.16 17.20
N THR A 83 2.63 -3.25 17.63
CA THR A 83 3.09 -4.03 18.79
C THR A 83 3.52 -5.42 18.36
N TYR A 84 4.15 -6.19 19.25
CA TYR A 84 4.52 -7.58 18.99
C TYR A 84 4.10 -8.49 20.14
N HIS A 85 3.95 -9.78 19.85
CA HIS A 85 3.59 -10.77 20.86
C HIS A 85 4.75 -10.97 21.85
N LYS A 86 4.44 -10.88 23.14
CA LYS A 86 5.44 -11.05 24.22
C LYS A 86 5.67 -12.52 24.53
N ALA A 87 6.93 -12.97 24.50
CA ALA A 87 7.33 -14.34 24.83
C ALA A 87 6.83 -14.78 26.22
N ALA A 88 6.95 -13.91 27.23
CA ALA A 88 6.49 -14.19 28.60
C ALA A 88 5.00 -14.54 28.71
N LYS A 89 4.17 -14.11 27.73
CA LYS A 89 2.73 -14.39 27.70
C LYS A 89 2.40 -15.65 26.90
N TRP A 90 3.08 -15.89 25.77
CA TRP A 90 2.66 -16.91 24.80
C TRP A 90 3.56 -18.15 24.74
N ALA A 91 4.78 -18.07 25.30
CA ALA A 91 5.76 -19.16 25.34
C ALA A 91 6.64 -19.06 26.59
N LYS A 92 6.00 -18.89 27.76
CA LYS A 92 6.68 -18.68 29.04
C LYS A 92 7.65 -19.83 29.35
N GLY A 93 8.91 -19.49 29.63
CA GLY A 93 9.96 -20.45 29.99
C GLY A 93 10.53 -21.25 28.82
N VAL A 94 10.07 -21.00 27.58
CA VAL A 94 10.49 -21.75 26.39
C VAL A 94 11.14 -20.84 25.37
N ALA A 95 10.49 -19.74 24.99
CA ALA A 95 11.02 -18.82 23.99
C ALA A 95 11.89 -17.72 24.63
N PRO A 96 12.99 -17.30 23.97
CA PRO A 96 13.81 -16.21 24.44
C PRO A 96 13.03 -14.88 24.47
N LYS A 97 13.52 -13.94 25.29
CA LYS A 97 12.98 -12.58 25.31
C LYS A 97 13.19 -11.93 23.94
N ARG A 98 12.14 -11.26 23.44
CA ARG A 98 12.17 -10.54 22.18
C ARG A 98 13.06 -9.30 22.28
N THR A 99 13.92 -9.10 21.28
CA THR A 99 14.81 -7.93 21.17
C THR A 99 14.41 -7.12 19.95
N LEU A 100 14.13 -5.82 20.14
CA LEU A 100 13.77 -4.93 19.04
C LEU A 100 15.03 -4.51 18.27
N VAL A 101 15.02 -4.76 16.97
CA VAL A 101 16.01 -4.29 15.99
C VAL A 101 15.43 -3.02 15.37
N LYS A 102 16.06 -1.88 15.66
CA LYS A 102 15.55 -0.55 15.28
C LYS A 102 15.85 -0.23 13.81
N VAL A 103 15.08 0.71 13.27
CA VAL A 103 15.39 1.34 11.98
C VAL A 103 16.79 1.97 12.05
N GLY A 104 17.61 1.74 11.03
CA GLY A 104 18.98 2.23 10.93
C GLY A 104 20.06 1.21 11.32
N GLU A 105 19.70 0.11 11.99
CA GLU A 105 20.63 -1.00 12.21
C GLU A 105 20.86 -1.78 10.90
N GLU A 106 22.09 -2.23 10.64
CA GLU A 106 22.44 -2.98 9.42
C GLU A 106 21.52 -4.19 9.21
N ARG A 107 21.26 -4.93 10.29
CA ARG A 107 20.38 -6.11 10.25
C ARG A 107 18.94 -5.74 9.88
N HIS A 108 18.45 -4.58 10.34
CA HIS A 108 17.14 -4.07 9.94
C HIS A 108 17.11 -3.79 8.44
N ALA A 109 18.13 -3.10 7.91
CA ALA A 109 18.23 -2.80 6.48
C ALA A 109 18.24 -4.06 5.62
N VAL A 110 18.99 -5.10 6.02
CA VAL A 110 19.00 -6.42 5.35
C VAL A 110 17.60 -7.01 5.30
N VAL A 111 16.90 -7.07 6.44
CA VAL A 111 15.55 -7.67 6.49
C VAL A 111 14.53 -6.80 5.75
N ARG A 112 14.61 -5.47 5.84
CA ARG A 112 13.74 -4.55 5.10
C ARG A 112 13.93 -4.65 3.58
N SER A 113 15.16 -4.84 3.09
CA SER A 113 15.41 -5.05 1.66
C SER A 113 14.74 -6.35 1.17
N ALA A 114 14.69 -7.36 2.05
CA ALA A 114 14.10 -8.66 1.78
C ALA A 114 12.58 -8.69 1.94
N ILE A 115 12.03 -7.90 2.87
CA ILE A 115 10.61 -7.72 3.19
C ILE A 115 10.28 -6.26 2.92
N ARG A 116 10.02 -5.97 1.64
CA ARG A 116 9.70 -4.61 1.21
C ARG A 116 8.40 -4.15 1.87
N ALA A 117 8.35 -2.85 2.14
CA ALA A 117 7.07 -2.23 2.45
C ALA A 117 6.10 -2.50 1.30
N VAL A 118 4.83 -2.64 1.65
CA VAL A 118 3.75 -2.83 0.69
C VAL A 118 2.88 -1.58 0.71
N PRO A 119 3.41 -0.43 0.22
CA PRO A 119 2.59 0.75 0.08
C PRO A 119 1.50 0.48 -0.96
N PHE A 120 0.34 1.08 -0.74
CA PHE A 120 -0.68 1.21 -1.77
C PHE A 120 -0.73 2.70 -2.12
N VAL A 121 -0.63 3.04 -3.41
CA VAL A 121 -0.36 4.41 -3.87
C VAL A 121 0.98 4.95 -3.32
N PRO A 122 2.13 4.30 -3.62
CA PRO A 122 3.46 4.68 -3.11
C PRO A 122 3.86 6.13 -3.37
N GLU A 123 3.33 6.73 -4.43
CA GLU A 123 3.57 8.11 -4.86
C GLU A 123 2.86 9.17 -3.99
N LEU A 124 1.99 8.77 -3.07
CA LEU A 124 1.24 9.66 -2.19
C LEU A 124 1.83 9.67 -0.77
N ASN A 125 2.37 10.82 -0.36
CA ASN A 125 2.68 11.10 1.03
C ASN A 125 1.39 11.20 1.85
N VAL A 126 1.31 10.44 2.95
CA VAL A 126 0.09 10.26 3.77
C VAL A 126 0.28 10.78 5.19
N ALA A 127 -0.58 11.70 5.63
CA ALA A 127 -0.67 12.11 7.03
C ALA A 127 -1.84 11.46 7.76
N ILE A 128 -2.88 11.08 7.02
CA ILE A 128 -4.06 10.37 7.49
C ILE A 128 -4.09 8.99 6.82
N ARG A 129 -4.31 7.94 7.61
CA ARG A 129 -4.32 6.55 7.13
C ARG A 129 -5.42 5.74 7.78
N TYR A 130 -5.87 4.72 7.07
CA TYR A 130 -6.74 3.69 7.63
C TYR A 130 -5.90 2.65 8.39
N ASP A 131 -6.21 2.42 9.68
CA ASP A 131 -5.61 1.34 10.46
C ASP A 131 -6.46 0.09 10.39
N TRP A 132 -6.02 -0.88 9.59
CA TRP A 132 -6.65 -2.20 9.45
C TRP A 132 -6.74 -2.97 10.78
N THR A 133 -5.98 -2.60 11.81
CA THR A 133 -6.01 -3.24 13.13
C THR A 133 -7.29 -2.88 13.88
N SER A 134 -7.58 -1.58 13.99
CA SER A 134 -8.76 -1.07 14.70
C SER A 134 -9.98 -0.94 13.79
N GLY A 135 -9.77 -0.88 12.48
CA GLY A 135 -10.78 -0.53 11.50
C GLY A 135 -11.15 0.95 11.53
N GLU A 136 -10.24 1.80 12.02
CA GLU A 136 -10.47 3.24 12.22
C GLU A 136 -9.43 4.06 11.45
N ILE A 137 -9.79 5.29 11.11
CA ILE A 137 -8.86 6.25 10.54
C ILE A 137 -8.01 6.86 11.65
N GLN A 138 -6.72 6.96 11.42
CA GLN A 138 -5.73 7.54 12.33
C GLN A 138 -4.89 8.58 11.60
N ARG A 139 -4.36 9.53 12.35
CA ARG A 139 -3.41 10.53 11.83
C ARG A 139 -2.01 10.30 12.41
N ARG A 140 -0.97 10.71 11.67
CA ARG A 140 0.37 10.83 12.24
C ARG A 140 0.43 12.01 13.23
N ALA A 141 1.55 12.16 13.94
CA ALA A 141 1.71 13.20 14.96
C ALA A 141 1.56 14.62 14.37
N GLU A 142 2.32 14.88 13.31
CA GLU A 142 2.40 16.16 12.61
C GLU A 142 1.69 16.12 11.25
N PRO A 143 1.15 17.23 10.73
CA PRO A 143 0.65 17.29 9.35
C PRO A 143 1.78 17.04 8.34
N LEU A 144 1.45 16.85 7.05
CA LEU A 144 2.43 16.86 5.96
C LEU A 144 3.25 18.15 6.02
N SER A 145 4.57 18.03 5.84
CA SER A 145 5.43 19.20 5.62
C SER A 145 5.11 19.82 4.25
N ASP A 146 5.46 21.09 4.05
CA ASP A 146 5.25 21.77 2.77
C ASP A 146 5.94 21.02 1.62
N LEU A 147 7.10 20.41 1.86
CA LEU A 147 7.79 19.55 0.91
C LEU A 147 6.95 18.32 0.51
N GLU A 148 6.45 17.56 1.48
CA GLU A 148 5.63 16.38 1.22
C GLU A 148 4.31 16.74 0.50
N VAL A 149 3.71 17.88 0.86
CA VAL A 149 2.52 18.39 0.15
C VAL A 149 2.88 18.77 -1.29
N PHE A 150 4.01 19.44 -1.51
CA PHE A 150 4.44 19.80 -2.86
C PHE A 150 4.76 18.59 -3.73
N GLU A 151 5.39 17.55 -3.18
CA GLU A 151 5.59 16.26 -3.86
C GLU A 151 4.25 15.62 -4.26
N ASN A 152 3.26 15.62 -3.37
CA ASN A 152 1.91 15.15 -3.71
C ASN A 152 1.31 15.94 -4.89
N LEU A 153 1.46 17.27 -4.90
CA LEU A 153 0.99 18.12 -5.99
C LEU A 153 1.74 17.82 -7.31
N LEU A 154 3.06 17.59 -7.27
CA LEU A 154 3.84 17.18 -8.45
C LEU A 154 3.41 15.82 -9.00
N ASN A 155 3.03 14.89 -8.11
CA ASN A 155 2.46 13.59 -8.46
C ASN A 155 0.97 13.67 -8.87
N GLY A 156 0.38 14.87 -8.88
CA GLY A 156 -0.98 15.11 -9.34
C GLY A 156 -2.06 14.88 -8.29
N PHE A 157 -1.70 14.62 -7.03
CA PHE A 157 -2.68 14.45 -5.95
C PHE A 157 -3.19 15.79 -5.45
N ALA A 158 -4.51 15.94 -5.46
CA ALA A 158 -5.17 17.09 -4.88
C ALA A 158 -5.06 17.10 -3.33
N PRO A 159 -5.15 18.28 -2.69
CA PRO A 159 -5.21 18.39 -1.24
C PRO A 159 -6.26 17.47 -0.61
N GLY A 160 -5.82 16.69 0.39
CA GLY A 160 -6.62 15.71 1.13
C GLY A 160 -6.99 14.43 0.36
N SER A 161 -6.21 14.10 -0.67
CA SER A 161 -6.26 12.77 -1.31
C SER A 161 -5.94 11.64 -0.32
N ASP A 162 -5.03 11.85 0.64
CA ASP A 162 -4.69 10.87 1.69
C ASP A 162 -5.87 10.62 2.65
N GLU A 163 -6.53 11.69 3.10
CA GLU A 163 -7.74 11.60 3.90
C GLU A 163 -8.84 10.87 3.14
N THR A 164 -9.07 11.24 1.88
CA THR A 164 -10.07 10.61 1.01
C THR A 164 -9.80 9.11 0.88
N LEU A 165 -8.55 8.74 0.63
CA LEU A 165 -8.12 7.35 0.53
C LEU A 165 -8.43 6.56 1.81
N ALA A 166 -8.14 7.13 2.98
CA ALA A 166 -8.44 6.53 4.27
C ALA A 166 -9.96 6.40 4.54
N ARG A 167 -10.75 7.43 4.18
CA ARG A 167 -12.22 7.42 4.26
C ARG A 167 -12.82 6.35 3.37
N MET A 168 -12.31 6.21 2.14
CA MET A 168 -12.74 5.17 1.22
C MET A 168 -12.48 3.79 1.82
N LEU A 169 -11.29 3.55 2.38
CA LEU A 169 -11.01 2.27 3.05
C LEU A 169 -11.95 1.99 4.24
N GLU A 170 -12.24 2.99 5.08
CA GLU A 170 -13.22 2.84 6.17
C GLU A 170 -14.63 2.49 5.64
N ILE A 171 -15.03 3.10 4.53
CA ILE A 171 -16.32 2.82 3.90
C ILE A 171 -16.35 1.39 3.33
N LEU A 172 -15.26 0.94 2.69
CA LEU A 172 -15.16 -0.33 1.99
C LEU A 172 -14.89 -1.53 2.93
N ASP A 173 -14.27 -1.31 4.10
CA ASP A 173 -14.00 -2.36 5.08
C ASP A 173 -15.26 -2.72 5.90
N LYS A 174 -16.10 -3.60 5.36
CA LYS A 174 -17.35 -4.04 6.00
C LYS A 174 -17.26 -5.38 6.72
N ARG A 175 -16.16 -6.14 6.59
CA ARG A 175 -16.08 -7.52 7.10
C ARG A 175 -15.34 -7.66 8.42
N ARG A 176 -16.14 -7.72 9.50
CA ARG A 176 -15.66 -8.04 10.85
C ARG A 176 -14.98 -9.42 10.97
N SER A 177 -15.22 -10.36 10.05
CA SER A 177 -14.59 -11.68 10.08
C SER A 177 -13.07 -11.62 9.92
N HIS A 178 -12.56 -10.66 9.16
CA HIS A 178 -11.12 -10.46 8.96
C HIS A 178 -10.46 -9.65 10.07
N ALA A 179 -11.22 -8.91 10.89
CA ALA A 179 -10.68 -8.00 11.90
C ALA A 179 -9.66 -8.66 12.85
N LYS A 180 -9.91 -9.91 13.27
CA LYS A 180 -8.96 -10.64 14.14
C LYS A 180 -7.67 -11.02 13.41
N VAL A 181 -7.76 -11.39 12.13
CA VAL A 181 -6.59 -11.72 11.30
C VAL A 181 -5.81 -10.45 10.97
N ALA A 182 -6.50 -9.37 10.63
CA ALA A 182 -5.92 -8.04 10.40
C ALA A 182 -5.13 -7.57 11.62
N ALA A 183 -5.74 -7.62 12.80
CA ALA A 183 -5.08 -7.21 14.04
C ALA A 183 -3.86 -8.07 14.38
N TRP A 184 -3.89 -9.38 14.11
CA TRP A 184 -2.71 -10.23 14.28
C TRP A 184 -1.62 -9.92 13.25
N ALA A 185 -1.99 -9.76 11.97
CA ALA A 185 -1.05 -9.50 10.89
C ALA A 185 -0.39 -8.11 10.99
N ALA A 186 -1.01 -7.16 11.68
CA ALA A 186 -0.46 -5.84 11.96
C ALA A 186 0.62 -5.82 13.07
N HIS A 187 0.84 -6.94 13.77
CA HIS A 187 1.94 -7.01 14.73
C HIS A 187 3.29 -6.97 14.01
N LEU A 188 4.32 -6.46 14.70
CA LEU A 188 5.68 -6.48 14.17
C LEU A 188 6.16 -7.92 13.98
N TYR A 189 6.79 -8.16 12.85
CA TYR A 189 7.43 -9.40 12.48
C TYR A 189 8.62 -9.68 13.40
N ALA A 190 8.78 -10.95 13.75
CA ALA A 190 9.98 -11.43 14.40
C ALA A 190 10.48 -12.72 13.77
N ASP A 191 11.80 -12.86 13.74
CA ASP A 191 12.45 -14.10 13.30
C ASP A 191 12.43 -15.18 14.41
N LEU A 192 12.94 -16.36 14.05
CA LEU A 192 13.05 -17.50 14.97
C LEU A 192 14.02 -17.25 16.14
N ASP A 193 14.94 -16.30 15.98
CA ASP A 193 15.88 -15.89 17.03
C ASP A 193 15.30 -14.82 17.98
N ALA A 194 13.99 -14.59 17.90
CA ALA A 194 13.24 -13.60 18.66
C ALA A 194 13.68 -12.14 18.45
N ARG A 195 14.27 -11.82 17.30
CA ARG A 195 14.51 -10.44 16.89
C ARG A 195 13.25 -9.88 16.24
N VAL A 196 12.73 -8.80 16.79
CA VAL A 196 11.56 -8.07 16.28
C VAL A 196 12.05 -6.92 15.44
N TYR A 197 11.56 -6.77 14.23
CA TYR A 197 12.04 -5.73 13.32
C TYR A 197 11.07 -4.55 13.31
N ASP A 198 11.56 -3.39 13.71
CA ASP A 198 10.74 -2.18 13.81
C ASP A 198 10.12 -1.80 12.46
N ASN A 199 8.87 -1.35 12.47
CA ASN A 199 8.04 -1.05 11.29
C ASN A 199 7.87 -2.19 10.27
N ILE A 200 8.40 -3.41 10.47
CA ILE A 200 8.13 -4.58 9.60
C ILE A 200 7.01 -5.37 10.25
N THR A 201 5.86 -5.48 9.60
CA THR A 201 4.69 -6.22 10.08
C THR A 201 4.70 -7.67 9.61
N ILE A 202 3.98 -8.53 10.32
CA ILE A 202 3.72 -9.90 9.90
C ILE A 202 3.02 -9.89 8.52
N TYR A 203 2.13 -8.94 8.25
CA TYR A 203 1.46 -8.79 6.95
C TYR A 203 2.45 -8.62 5.80
N GLU A 204 3.36 -7.64 5.88
CA GLU A 204 4.37 -7.39 4.83
C GLU A 204 5.26 -8.62 4.61
N ALA A 205 5.60 -9.28 5.71
CA ALA A 205 6.46 -10.42 5.73
C ALA A 205 5.81 -11.66 5.05
N TRP A 206 4.50 -11.84 5.21
CA TRP A 206 3.71 -12.80 4.41
C TRP A 206 3.50 -12.36 2.95
N TYR A 207 3.36 -11.06 2.72
CA TYR A 207 3.15 -10.50 1.39
C TYR A 207 4.34 -10.73 0.48
N ALA A 208 5.56 -10.59 1.01
CA ALA A 208 6.82 -10.78 0.30
C ALA A 208 7.00 -12.20 -0.28
N GLY A 209 6.13 -13.16 0.07
CA GLY A 209 6.11 -14.50 -0.50
C GLY A 209 7.32 -15.37 -0.14
N LYS A 210 8.21 -14.88 0.73
CA LYS A 210 9.31 -15.65 1.28
C LYS A 210 8.76 -16.62 2.31
N ILE A 211 9.21 -17.89 2.25
CA ILE A 211 8.88 -18.88 3.28
C ILE A 211 9.35 -18.30 4.59
N MET A 212 8.41 -17.93 5.45
CA MET A 212 8.70 -17.42 6.75
C MET A 212 8.36 -18.45 7.80
N ASP A 213 9.35 -18.76 8.61
CA ASP A 213 9.11 -19.49 9.83
C ASP A 213 8.36 -18.58 10.81
N ILE A 214 7.18 -19.03 11.24
CA ILE A 214 6.44 -18.35 12.33
C ILE A 214 6.93 -18.93 13.65
N PRO A 215 7.53 -18.13 14.54
CA PRO A 215 7.86 -18.59 15.88
C PRO A 215 6.58 -18.87 16.69
N ASP A 216 6.64 -19.83 17.61
CA ASP A 216 5.49 -20.22 18.44
C ASP A 216 4.82 -19.04 19.16
N VAL A 217 5.63 -18.04 19.55
CA VAL A 217 5.18 -16.80 20.21
C VAL A 217 4.13 -16.06 19.37
N ASP A 218 4.15 -16.21 18.04
CA ASP A 218 3.17 -15.62 17.12
C ASP A 218 2.12 -16.66 16.65
N ALA A 219 2.47 -17.94 16.54
CA ALA A 219 1.56 -19.00 16.11
C ALA A 219 0.53 -19.43 17.18
N VAL A 220 0.93 -19.54 18.45
CA VAL A 220 0.04 -19.86 19.58
C VAL A 220 -1.08 -18.82 19.74
N PRO A 221 -0.82 -17.50 19.76
CA PRO A 221 -1.89 -16.52 19.86
C PRO A 221 -2.83 -16.55 18.65
N PHE A 222 -2.35 -16.85 17.45
CA PHE A 222 -3.22 -17.06 16.29
C PHE A 222 -4.19 -18.21 16.55
N ALA A 223 -3.68 -19.36 17.00
CA ALA A 223 -4.51 -20.53 17.30
C ALA A 223 -5.59 -20.22 18.34
N ILE A 224 -5.24 -19.47 19.38
CA ILE A 224 -6.16 -19.14 20.47
C ILE A 224 -7.18 -18.08 20.05
N LYS A 225 -6.73 -16.95 19.48
CA LYS A 225 -7.59 -15.79 19.24
C LYS A 225 -8.42 -15.89 17.96
N ILE A 226 -7.87 -16.51 16.93
CA ILE A 226 -8.47 -16.57 15.58
C ILE A 226 -9.12 -17.93 15.36
N ILE A 227 -8.39 -19.02 15.56
CA ILE A 227 -8.94 -20.38 15.37
C ILE A 227 -9.86 -20.78 16.55
N GLY A 228 -9.66 -20.21 17.75
CA GLY A 228 -10.47 -20.52 18.93
C GLY A 228 -10.05 -21.80 19.65
N THR A 229 -8.81 -22.27 19.46
CA THR A 229 -8.30 -23.50 20.11
C THR A 229 -7.11 -23.24 21.02
N ARG A 230 -7.21 -23.73 22.27
CA ARG A 230 -6.12 -23.69 23.28
C ARG A 230 -5.23 -24.93 23.25
N SER A 231 -5.42 -25.78 22.23
CA SER A 231 -4.73 -27.07 22.16
C SER A 231 -3.23 -26.91 21.84
N TYR A 232 -2.83 -25.80 21.21
CA TYR A 232 -1.45 -25.50 20.90
C TYR A 232 -0.77 -24.77 22.06
N ARG A 233 0.39 -25.27 22.48
CA ARG A 233 1.27 -24.68 23.50
C ARG A 233 2.71 -24.74 22.99
N SER A 234 3.51 -23.77 23.39
CA SER A 234 4.95 -23.78 23.07
C SER A 234 5.71 -24.69 24.06
N PRO A 235 6.72 -25.46 23.60
CA PRO A 235 7.12 -25.63 22.21
C PRO A 235 6.07 -26.45 21.43
N ILE A 236 5.70 -26.01 20.22
CA ILE A 236 4.82 -26.77 19.35
C ILE A 236 5.64 -27.89 18.69
N PRO A 237 5.40 -29.17 19.01
CA PRO A 237 6.23 -30.25 18.49
C PRO A 237 6.16 -30.31 16.96
N ALA A 238 7.28 -30.69 16.33
CA ALA A 238 7.33 -30.93 14.90
C ALA A 238 6.34 -32.04 14.48
N GLY A 239 5.91 -32.00 13.22
CA GLY A 239 5.03 -33.01 12.63
C GLY A 239 3.68 -32.47 12.18
N ARG A 240 2.78 -33.40 11.82
CA ARG A 240 1.54 -33.12 11.09
C ARG A 240 0.66 -32.04 11.73
N ARG A 241 0.63 -31.99 13.07
CA ARG A 241 -0.19 -31.03 13.82
C ARG A 241 0.32 -29.59 13.70
N ARG A 242 1.64 -29.37 13.75
CA ARG A 242 2.28 -28.06 13.53
C ARG A 242 2.09 -27.62 12.09
N THR A 243 2.36 -28.51 11.13
CA THR A 243 2.16 -28.24 9.70
C THR A 243 0.73 -27.78 9.40
N ARG A 244 -0.28 -28.45 9.96
CA ARG A 244 -1.69 -28.04 9.80
C ARG A 244 -1.97 -26.65 10.39
N LEU A 245 -1.38 -26.30 11.54
CA LEU A 245 -1.55 -24.95 12.11
C LEU A 245 -0.97 -23.90 11.17
N TYR A 246 0.26 -24.11 10.71
CA TYR A 246 0.95 -23.13 9.88
C TYR A 246 0.26 -22.97 8.53
N GLN A 247 -0.25 -24.06 7.96
CA GLN A 247 -1.10 -24.00 6.76
C GLN A 247 -2.39 -23.20 7.01
N LYS A 248 -3.05 -23.38 8.17
CA LYS A 248 -4.23 -22.58 8.52
C LYS A 248 -3.91 -21.09 8.66
N ILE A 249 -2.78 -20.75 9.28
CA ILE A 249 -2.31 -19.36 9.39
C ILE A 249 -2.10 -18.79 7.99
N ARG A 250 -1.31 -19.48 7.16
CA ARG A 250 -1.05 -19.08 5.77
C ARG A 250 -2.34 -18.84 4.99
N ASN A 251 -3.29 -19.77 5.03
CA ASN A 251 -4.55 -19.65 4.30
C ASN A 251 -5.34 -18.42 4.75
N GLN A 252 -5.49 -18.22 6.06
CA GLN A 252 -6.24 -17.08 6.60
C GLN A 252 -5.59 -15.74 6.29
N VAL A 253 -4.26 -15.64 6.36
CA VAL A 253 -3.52 -14.42 5.99
C VAL A 253 -3.63 -14.16 4.49
N PHE A 254 -3.61 -15.21 3.66
CA PHE A 254 -3.76 -15.08 2.22
C PHE A 254 -5.17 -14.62 1.82
N GLU A 255 -6.21 -15.19 2.44
CA GLU A 255 -7.58 -14.71 2.24
C GLU A 255 -7.74 -13.26 2.72
N TYR A 256 -7.16 -12.90 3.86
CA TYR A 256 -7.14 -11.51 4.31
C TYR A 256 -6.40 -10.58 3.33
N ARG A 257 -5.28 -11.00 2.74
CA ARG A 257 -4.58 -10.23 1.71
C ARG A 257 -5.49 -9.98 0.51
N LYS A 258 -6.15 -11.00 -0.03
CA LYS A 258 -7.09 -10.82 -1.15
C LYS A 258 -8.19 -9.82 -0.81
N TYR A 259 -8.78 -9.98 0.38
CA TYR A 259 -9.79 -9.06 0.90
C TYR A 259 -9.26 -7.63 0.91
N ARG A 260 -8.13 -7.39 1.59
CA ARG A 260 -7.50 -6.09 1.75
C ARG A 260 -7.13 -5.45 0.41
N THR A 261 -6.41 -6.16 -0.46
CA THR A 261 -5.94 -5.61 -1.74
C THR A 261 -7.09 -5.25 -2.67
N LEU A 262 -8.22 -5.97 -2.65
CA LEU A 262 -9.41 -5.60 -3.43
C LEU A 262 -9.96 -4.22 -2.98
N ARG A 263 -9.98 -3.94 -1.67
CA ARG A 263 -10.45 -2.66 -1.12
C ARG A 263 -9.44 -1.55 -1.32
N GLU A 264 -8.14 -1.83 -1.18
CA GLU A 264 -7.07 -0.88 -1.51
C GLU A 264 -7.12 -0.48 -2.98
N ALA A 265 -7.34 -1.42 -3.90
CA ALA A 265 -7.50 -1.13 -5.32
C ALA A 265 -8.75 -0.26 -5.61
N ALA A 266 -9.87 -0.54 -4.94
CA ALA A 266 -11.09 0.27 -5.05
C ALA A 266 -10.87 1.70 -4.53
N ALA A 267 -10.20 1.85 -3.38
CA ALA A 267 -9.89 3.16 -2.80
C ALA A 267 -8.89 3.93 -3.66
N ALA A 268 -7.84 3.27 -4.16
CA ALA A 268 -6.83 3.89 -5.02
C ALA A 268 -7.42 4.39 -6.34
N ALA A 269 -8.27 3.58 -6.99
CA ALA A 269 -8.98 3.96 -8.21
C ALA A 269 -9.93 5.15 -8.00
N PHE A 270 -10.29 5.48 -6.75
CA PHE A 270 -11.13 6.63 -6.47
C PHE A 270 -10.39 7.96 -6.63
N VAL A 271 -9.10 8.00 -6.22
CA VAL A 271 -8.26 9.21 -6.18
C VAL A 271 -7.22 9.27 -7.30
N SER A 272 -6.90 8.15 -7.94
CA SER A 272 -5.90 8.06 -9.01
C SER A 272 -6.47 7.33 -10.24
N PRO A 273 -6.17 7.78 -11.48
CA PRO A 273 -6.60 7.12 -12.70
C PRO A 273 -5.80 5.85 -13.01
N ASP A 274 -4.56 5.74 -12.55
CA ASP A 274 -3.67 4.62 -12.85
C ASP A 274 -2.75 4.33 -11.64
N PRO A 275 -3.30 4.01 -10.46
CA PRO A 275 -2.48 3.76 -9.28
C PRO A 275 -1.59 2.53 -9.46
N GLU A 276 -0.39 2.59 -8.91
CA GLU A 276 0.52 1.45 -8.92
C GLU A 276 0.01 0.36 -7.95
N LEU A 277 -0.35 -0.79 -8.51
CA LEU A 277 -0.70 -2.02 -7.81
C LEU A 277 0.22 -3.18 -8.26
N ASP A 278 0.27 -4.21 -7.42
CA ASP A 278 0.76 -5.54 -7.79
C ASP A 278 0.17 -6.01 -9.14
N ALA A 279 1.00 -6.54 -10.03
CA ALA A 279 0.60 -6.96 -11.38
C ALA A 279 -0.67 -7.84 -11.44
N PRO A 280 -0.89 -8.81 -10.52
CA PRO A 280 -2.13 -9.59 -10.52
C PRO A 280 -3.40 -8.80 -10.18
N TYR A 281 -3.29 -7.60 -9.61
CA TYR A 281 -4.41 -6.73 -9.21
C TYR A 281 -4.60 -5.53 -10.16
N GLN A 282 -3.62 -5.22 -11.01
CA GLN A 282 -3.71 -4.17 -12.03
C GLN A 282 -5.00 -4.20 -12.88
N PRO A 283 -5.52 -5.37 -13.32
CA PRO A 283 -6.77 -5.42 -14.10
C PRO A 283 -8.00 -4.85 -13.37
N LEU A 284 -7.97 -4.73 -12.03
CA LEU A 284 -9.07 -4.21 -11.22
C LEU A 284 -9.35 -2.73 -11.47
N ILE A 285 -8.34 -1.92 -11.78
CA ILE A 285 -8.46 -0.45 -11.83
C ILE A 285 -9.53 -0.02 -12.83
N GLN A 286 -9.47 -0.55 -14.05
CA GLN A 286 -10.47 -0.27 -15.09
C GLN A 286 -11.89 -0.64 -14.63
N ARG A 287 -12.04 -1.80 -13.97
CA ARG A 287 -13.33 -2.27 -13.45
C ARG A 287 -13.86 -1.36 -12.34
N PHE A 288 -13.00 -0.86 -11.47
CA PHE A 288 -13.41 0.11 -10.45
C PHE A 288 -13.81 1.45 -11.05
N HIS A 289 -13.14 1.93 -12.08
CA HIS A 289 -13.58 3.13 -12.77
C HIS A 289 -14.96 2.97 -13.41
N TRP A 290 -15.22 1.82 -14.02
CA TRP A 290 -16.57 1.48 -14.49
C TRP A 290 -17.56 1.47 -13.33
N LEU A 291 -17.25 0.76 -12.24
CA LEU A 291 -18.16 0.57 -11.11
C LEU A 291 -18.53 1.88 -10.41
N TYR A 292 -17.57 2.78 -10.17
CA TYR A 292 -17.88 4.10 -9.60
C TYR A 292 -18.78 4.90 -10.54
N GLN A 293 -18.50 4.89 -11.84
CA GLN A 293 -19.30 5.63 -12.81
C GLN A 293 -20.71 5.04 -12.98
N GLU A 294 -20.89 3.74 -12.75
CA GLU A 294 -22.18 3.05 -12.75
C GLU A 294 -23.06 3.42 -11.55
N HIS A 295 -22.44 3.82 -10.45
CA HIS A 295 -23.12 4.20 -9.21
C HIS A 295 -22.95 5.69 -8.88
N ASP A 296 -22.87 6.54 -9.92
CA ASP A 296 -22.82 8.00 -9.78
C ASP A 296 -21.77 8.49 -8.78
N GLU A 297 -20.62 7.81 -8.74
CA GLU A 297 -19.50 8.05 -7.83
C GLU A 297 -19.80 7.86 -6.33
N ASP A 298 -20.90 7.20 -5.95
CA ASP A 298 -21.27 6.93 -4.55
C ASP A 298 -20.40 5.83 -3.93
N PRO A 299 -19.55 6.15 -2.94
CA PRO A 299 -18.74 5.17 -2.23
C PRO A 299 -19.56 4.11 -1.47
N LEU A 300 -20.75 4.46 -0.98
CA LEU A 300 -21.59 3.56 -0.18
C LEU A 300 -22.26 2.50 -1.07
N ALA A 301 -22.72 2.90 -2.26
CA ALA A 301 -23.17 1.95 -3.27
C ALA A 301 -22.05 0.96 -3.60
N VAL A 302 -20.86 1.44 -3.98
CA VAL A 302 -19.70 0.59 -4.30
C VAL A 302 -19.33 -0.35 -3.14
N ALA A 303 -19.31 0.14 -1.90
CA ALA A 303 -19.06 -0.70 -0.73
C ALA A 303 -20.12 -1.78 -0.53
N SER A 304 -21.39 -1.48 -0.80
CA SER A 304 -22.48 -2.46 -0.71
C SER A 304 -22.30 -3.57 -1.74
N TYR A 305 -21.84 -3.26 -2.95
CA TYR A 305 -21.49 -4.27 -3.96
C TYR A 305 -20.30 -5.13 -3.53
N LEU A 306 -19.24 -4.52 -3.00
CA LEU A 306 -18.05 -5.26 -2.55
C LEU A 306 -18.28 -6.07 -1.26
N ALA A 307 -19.33 -5.80 -0.49
CA ALA A 307 -19.62 -6.56 0.73
C ALA A 307 -19.85 -8.05 0.46
N GLY A 308 -20.37 -8.39 -0.73
CA GLY A 308 -20.62 -9.75 -1.19
C GLY A 308 -19.47 -10.42 -1.93
N LEU A 309 -18.35 -9.72 -2.20
CA LEU A 309 -17.25 -10.21 -3.03
C LEU A 309 -15.96 -10.35 -2.23
N ASP A 310 -15.40 -11.55 -2.23
CA ASP A 310 -14.32 -11.91 -1.30
C ASP A 310 -12.96 -11.95 -1.95
N ASP A 311 -12.93 -12.30 -3.22
CA ASP A 311 -11.71 -12.40 -3.97
C ASP A 311 -11.78 -11.62 -5.28
N ARG A 312 -10.59 -11.26 -5.75
CA ARG A 312 -10.36 -10.57 -7.01
C ARG A 312 -11.01 -11.28 -8.19
N ASP A 313 -10.92 -12.60 -8.26
CA ASP A 313 -11.34 -13.37 -9.43
C ASP A 313 -12.87 -13.41 -9.53
N GLU A 314 -13.55 -13.47 -8.39
CA GLU A 314 -14.99 -13.31 -8.26
C GLU A 314 -15.44 -11.94 -8.75
N PHE A 315 -14.79 -10.87 -8.29
CA PHE A 315 -15.07 -9.52 -8.74
C PHE A 315 -14.83 -9.33 -10.24
N LEU A 316 -13.73 -9.86 -10.78
CA LEU A 316 -13.43 -9.79 -12.21
C LEU A 316 -14.48 -10.52 -13.05
N ARG A 317 -14.82 -11.77 -12.70
CA ARG A 317 -15.87 -12.54 -13.39
C ARG A 317 -17.22 -11.83 -13.34
N TRP A 318 -17.59 -11.30 -12.19
CA TRP A 318 -18.83 -10.57 -12.01
C TRP A 318 -18.83 -9.30 -12.88
N THR A 319 -17.77 -8.50 -12.83
CA THR A 319 -17.70 -7.24 -13.59
C THR A 319 -17.72 -7.51 -15.08
N ASP A 320 -16.92 -8.47 -15.56
CA ASP A 320 -16.85 -8.82 -16.99
C ASP A 320 -18.21 -9.32 -17.52
N LYS A 321 -19.01 -10.02 -16.70
CA LYS A 321 -20.37 -10.43 -17.05
C LYS A 321 -21.30 -9.22 -17.22
N ASN A 322 -21.28 -8.27 -16.29
CA ASN A 322 -22.16 -7.09 -16.32
C ASN A 322 -21.75 -6.12 -17.43
N VAL A 323 -20.45 -5.88 -17.62
CA VAL A 323 -19.93 -5.04 -18.71
C VAL A 323 -20.36 -5.56 -20.09
N ARG A 324 -20.34 -6.89 -20.31
CA ARG A 324 -20.76 -7.49 -21.59
C ARG A 324 -22.23 -7.24 -21.90
N GLN A 325 -23.08 -7.17 -20.88
CA GLN A 325 -24.51 -6.89 -21.03
C GLN A 325 -24.75 -5.40 -21.37
N SER A 326 -23.80 -4.53 -21.01
CA SER A 326 -23.86 -3.09 -21.18
C SER A 326 -22.78 -2.54 -22.14
N ARG A 327 -22.63 -3.08 -23.35
CA ARG A 327 -21.55 -2.70 -24.29
C ARG A 327 -21.40 -1.19 -24.55
N LYS A 328 -22.50 -0.41 -24.56
CA LYS A 328 -22.47 1.07 -24.70
C LYS A 328 -21.98 1.79 -23.43
N GLU A 329 -21.92 1.10 -22.30
CA GLU A 329 -21.57 1.66 -21.00
C GLU A 329 -20.12 1.42 -20.60
N TYR A 330 -19.35 0.60 -21.33
CA TYR A 330 -17.93 0.39 -20.99
C TYR A 330 -17.09 1.68 -21.17
N ASP A 331 -17.51 2.58 -22.07
CA ASP A 331 -16.89 3.90 -22.24
C ASP A 331 -17.04 4.80 -21.00
N LYS A 332 -17.96 4.47 -20.07
CA LYS A 332 -18.07 5.14 -18.76
C LYS A 332 -16.74 5.12 -18.00
N GLN A 333 -16.03 3.99 -18.00
CA GLN A 333 -14.75 3.88 -17.30
C GLN A 333 -13.70 4.85 -17.85
N LYS A 334 -13.67 5.03 -19.18
CA LYS A 334 -12.69 5.88 -19.86
C LYS A 334 -12.96 7.34 -19.54
N ARG A 335 -14.23 7.76 -19.59
CA ARG A 335 -14.63 9.12 -19.20
C ARG A 335 -14.22 9.46 -17.77
N ARG A 336 -14.47 8.55 -16.82
CA ARG A 336 -14.07 8.74 -15.43
C ARG A 336 -12.55 8.84 -15.28
N ARG A 337 -11.81 7.92 -15.91
CA ARG A 337 -10.34 7.91 -15.92
C ARG A 337 -9.78 9.20 -16.52
N ASP A 338 -10.30 9.64 -17.67
CA ASP A 338 -9.87 10.86 -18.35
C ASP A 338 -10.15 12.11 -17.50
N ALA A 339 -11.27 12.14 -16.75
CA ALA A 339 -11.56 13.22 -15.80
C ALA A 339 -10.54 13.29 -14.65
N LEU A 340 -10.16 12.13 -14.08
CA LEU A 340 -9.09 12.04 -13.08
C LEU A 340 -7.73 12.49 -13.64
N ILE A 341 -7.39 12.07 -14.86
CA ILE A 341 -6.16 12.54 -15.56
C ILE A 341 -6.20 14.05 -15.74
N GLY A 342 -7.35 14.62 -16.13
CA GLY A 342 -7.53 16.06 -16.26
C GLY A 342 -7.25 16.82 -14.97
N LEU A 343 -7.78 16.34 -13.84
CA LEU A 343 -7.49 16.89 -12.52
C LEU A 343 -6.00 16.75 -12.16
N GLN A 344 -5.40 15.55 -12.31
CA GLN A 344 -3.98 15.34 -11.99
C GLN A 344 -3.06 16.25 -12.79
N GLN A 345 -3.30 16.40 -14.10
CA GLN A 345 -2.53 17.31 -14.95
C GLN A 345 -2.72 18.77 -14.54
N LYS A 346 -3.93 19.16 -14.12
CA LYS A 346 -4.21 20.50 -13.60
C LYS A 346 -3.44 20.78 -12.32
N VAL A 347 -3.51 19.88 -11.33
CA VAL A 347 -2.77 19.97 -10.06
C VAL A 347 -1.26 20.07 -10.33
N ARG A 348 -0.72 19.15 -11.13
CA ARG A 348 0.70 19.12 -11.48
C ARG A 348 1.15 20.40 -12.19
N ARG A 349 0.38 20.91 -13.15
CA ARG A 349 0.70 22.17 -13.84
C ARG A 349 0.73 23.36 -12.90
N MET A 350 -0.14 23.41 -11.89
CA MET A 350 -0.11 24.48 -10.89
C MET A 350 1.17 24.42 -10.05
N ALA A 351 1.59 23.23 -9.62
CA ALA A 351 2.85 23.05 -8.89
C ALA A 351 4.07 23.42 -9.74
N LEU A 352 4.14 22.96 -10.99
CA LEU A 352 5.24 23.27 -11.90
C LEU A 352 5.38 24.77 -12.20
N ARG A 353 4.26 25.48 -12.37
CA ARG A 353 4.29 26.94 -12.61
C ARG A 353 4.80 27.71 -11.40
N ALA A 354 4.43 27.29 -10.20
CA ALA A 354 4.78 27.99 -8.97
C ALA A 354 6.28 27.98 -8.62
N VAL A 355 7.09 27.16 -9.30
CA VAL A 355 8.55 27.06 -9.12
C VAL A 355 9.34 27.34 -10.40
N ALA A 356 8.64 27.78 -11.46
CA ALA A 356 9.23 28.20 -12.72
C ALA A 356 9.39 29.73 -12.82
N GLU A 357 8.61 30.47 -12.04
CA GLU A 357 8.75 31.89 -11.74
C GLU A 357 9.77 32.07 -10.61
#